data_AF-I4B4C6-F1
#
_entry.id   AF-I4B4C6-F1
#
_cell.length_a   1.000
_cell.length_b   1.000
_cell.length_c   1.000
_cell.angle_alpha   90.00
_cell.angle_beta   90.00
_cell.angle_gamma   90.00
#
_symmetry.space_group_name_H-M   'P 1'
#
loop_
_entity.id
_entity.type
_entity.pdbx_description
1 polymer ?
#
loop_
_entity_poly.entity_id
_entity_poly.type
_entity_poly.pdbx_seq_one_letter_code
_entity_poly.pdbx_strand_id
1 'polypeptide(L)'
;MFQIANFQQNAFVIVEGKAAPGFYIVRQGKVRLTAEMPIPGEEPNLILNPGDFFGVVSSMSGHPHIETAQCLANTSMINVGRDQFGVLIQKNAPIAMKIIRYFSQRLRIIDRAITKLTFHSTVEEDPQLMFNIAQFYYAKQEMKHAAYAYQRYLQFYPNGPHAPQAKMALQNMSAPMSVPAPGGNALARSFADGQMIFIEHEPGNELYIIQGGKVKITKVVNDNEVLLAVLNPGDIFGEMALLENKPRSASAAAFGNVTTLAINKQNFEGMVQAQPQLATKLITLLSERIWLAYRQLANLLIADPVGRMYDTLLTQVQKKKVAIQPKTSYVFDIGSQEILKMLGYPPEKGEEYLITMLSDKNLRLDQGKFICKDLAELEKQVQFIRKRAAAERQREAAKMG
;
A
#
# COMPACT_ATOMS: atom_id res chain seq x y z
N MET A 1 10.15 -3.21 30.88
CA MET A 1 11.53 -3.26 30.36
C MET A 1 11.50 -4.11 29.10
N PHE A 2 12.14 -3.70 28.01
CA PHE A 2 12.13 -4.50 26.79
C PHE A 2 12.95 -5.77 26.99
N GLN A 3 12.47 -6.90 26.49
CA GLN A 3 13.15 -8.18 26.64
C GLN A 3 14.28 -8.29 25.63
N ILE A 4 15.45 -8.77 26.08
CA ILE A 4 16.55 -9.11 25.20
C ILE A 4 16.45 -10.60 24.89
N ALA A 5 16.41 -10.93 23.60
CA ALA A 5 16.43 -12.30 23.10
C ALA A 5 17.74 -12.56 22.38
N ASN A 6 18.36 -13.71 22.63
CA ASN A 6 19.60 -14.12 21.98
C ASN A 6 19.33 -15.36 21.12
N PHE A 7 19.77 -15.30 19.88
CA PHE A 7 19.57 -16.34 18.87
C PHE A 7 20.92 -16.83 18.37
N GLN A 8 21.04 -18.13 18.18
CA GLN A 8 22.22 -18.74 17.56
C GLN A 8 22.23 -18.47 16.06
N GLN A 9 23.41 -18.57 15.44
CA GLN A 9 23.54 -18.57 14.00
C GLN A 9 22.58 -19.59 13.35
N ASN A 10 22.00 -19.22 12.20
CA ASN A 10 21.00 -19.97 11.42
C ASN A 10 19.62 -20.09 12.06
N ALA A 11 19.40 -19.58 13.27
CA ALA A 11 18.08 -19.58 13.90
C ALA A 11 17.09 -18.71 13.11
N PHE A 12 15.88 -19.22 12.92
CA PHE A 12 14.74 -18.49 12.37
C PHE A 12 14.02 -17.74 13.51
N VAL A 13 13.94 -16.42 13.40
CA VAL A 13 13.34 -15.56 14.43
C VAL A 13 11.87 -15.30 14.17
N ILE A 14 11.52 -15.03 12.91
CA ILE A 14 10.14 -14.98 12.42
C ILE A 14 10.06 -15.78 11.12
N VAL A 15 8.87 -16.34 10.85
CA VAL A 15 8.60 -17.14 9.66
C VAL A 15 7.36 -16.58 8.98
N GLU A 16 7.45 -16.39 7.67
CA GLU A 16 6.34 -15.92 6.85
C GLU A 16 5.08 -16.79 7.06
N GLY A 17 3.91 -16.16 7.07
CA GLY A 17 2.63 -16.80 7.31
C GLY A 17 2.32 -17.15 8.78
N LYS A 18 3.26 -16.97 9.72
CA LYS A 18 3.01 -17.15 11.16
C LYS A 18 2.51 -15.87 11.83
N ALA A 19 1.86 -16.01 12.97
CA ALA A 19 1.37 -14.88 13.77
C ALA A 19 2.51 -13.96 14.22
N ALA A 20 2.22 -12.66 14.31
CA ALA A 20 3.19 -11.62 14.65
C ALA A 20 2.84 -10.96 16.00
N PRO A 21 3.23 -11.56 17.15
CA PRO A 21 2.93 -11.01 18.47
C PRO A 21 3.76 -9.75 18.80
N GLY A 22 4.86 -9.55 18.08
CA GLY A 22 5.81 -8.48 18.29
C GLY A 22 6.87 -8.47 17.20
N PHE A 23 7.74 -7.47 17.27
CA PHE A 23 8.81 -7.25 16.31
C PHE A 23 10.15 -7.13 17.02
N TYR A 24 11.22 -7.17 16.23
CA TYR A 24 12.58 -7.22 16.76
C TYR A 24 13.41 -6.04 16.27
N ILE A 25 14.30 -5.56 17.14
CA ILE A 25 15.35 -4.60 16.80
C ILE A 25 16.69 -5.29 17.02
N VAL A 26 17.54 -5.32 16.00
CA VAL A 26 18.86 -5.94 16.05
C VAL A 26 19.77 -5.10 16.95
N ARG A 27 20.33 -5.71 18.00
CA ARG A 27 21.28 -5.06 18.90
C ARG A 27 22.73 -5.41 18.55
N GLN A 28 22.98 -6.66 18.20
CA GLN A 28 24.28 -7.18 17.78
C GLN A 28 24.06 -8.39 16.86
N GLY A 29 24.92 -8.59 15.86
CA GLY A 29 24.82 -9.69 14.89
C GLY A 29 24.29 -9.23 13.54
N LYS A 30 23.83 -10.18 12.73
CA LYS A 30 23.29 -9.92 11.38
C LYS A 30 22.10 -10.83 11.12
N VAL A 31 21.09 -10.30 10.45
CA VAL A 31 19.86 -11.02 10.09
C VAL A 31 19.62 -10.90 8.60
N ARG A 32 19.24 -11.99 7.94
CA ARG A 32 18.76 -11.96 6.57
C ARG A 32 17.24 -12.01 6.58
N LEU A 33 16.62 -11.11 5.83
CA LEU A 33 15.20 -11.19 5.49
C LEU A 33 15.02 -11.83 4.13
N THR A 34 14.04 -12.72 4.04
CA THR A 34 13.58 -13.33 2.79
C THR A 34 12.07 -13.35 2.76
N ALA A 35 11.48 -13.35 1.56
CA ALA A 35 10.06 -13.56 1.35
C ALA A 35 9.86 -14.64 0.30
N GLU A 36 8.84 -15.48 0.45
CA GLU A 36 8.48 -16.51 -0.53
C GLU A 36 8.19 -15.87 -1.90
N MET A 37 7.57 -14.69 -1.88
CA MET A 37 7.33 -13.84 -3.05
C MET A 37 8.08 -12.52 -2.89
N PRO A 38 9.32 -12.41 -3.42
CA PRO A 38 10.07 -11.17 -3.35
C PRO A 38 9.42 -10.09 -4.21
N ILE A 39 9.49 -8.85 -3.72
CA ILE A 39 8.98 -7.68 -4.44
C ILE A 39 9.90 -7.43 -5.65
N PRO A 40 9.37 -7.39 -6.89
CA PRO A 40 10.19 -7.08 -8.06
C PRO A 40 10.92 -5.75 -7.90
N GLY A 41 12.25 -5.76 -8.07
CA GLY A 41 13.09 -4.58 -7.91
C GLY A 41 13.63 -4.35 -6.50
N GLU A 42 13.30 -5.18 -5.51
CA GLU A 42 14.04 -5.26 -4.25
C GLU A 42 15.12 -6.35 -4.30
N GLU A 43 16.19 -6.16 -3.51
CA GLU A 43 17.12 -7.25 -3.22
C GLU A 43 16.39 -8.34 -2.42
N PRO A 44 16.34 -9.59 -2.91
CA PRO A 44 15.58 -10.66 -2.27
C PRO A 44 16.15 -11.11 -0.92
N ASN A 45 17.37 -10.69 -0.57
CA ASN A 45 18.12 -11.11 0.61
C ASN A 45 18.61 -9.91 1.43
N LEU A 46 17.70 -9.04 1.87
CA LEU A 46 18.06 -7.86 2.66
C LEU A 46 18.77 -8.26 3.95
N ILE A 47 19.98 -7.74 4.16
CA ILE A 47 20.77 -7.97 5.38
C ILE A 47 20.58 -6.80 6.34
N LEU A 48 20.09 -7.11 7.54
CA LEU A 48 19.90 -6.17 8.63
C LEU A 48 21.08 -6.17 9.60
N ASN A 49 21.47 -4.97 10.03
CA ASN A 49 22.58 -4.72 10.92
C ASN A 49 22.10 -4.15 12.27
N PRO A 50 22.98 -4.01 13.27
CA PRO A 50 22.62 -3.38 14.53
C PRO A 50 21.93 -2.03 14.35
N GLY A 51 20.78 -1.85 15.00
CA GLY A 51 19.91 -0.69 14.89
C GLY A 51 18.76 -0.85 13.88
N ASP A 52 18.77 -1.89 13.04
CA ASP A 52 17.66 -2.21 12.14
C ASP A 52 16.59 -3.04 12.83
N PHE A 53 15.40 -3.07 12.23
CA PHE A 53 14.22 -3.73 12.78
C PHE A 53 13.49 -4.53 11.70
N PHE A 54 12.69 -5.52 12.13
CA PHE A 54 11.89 -6.34 11.23
C PHE A 54 10.64 -6.89 11.93
N GLY A 55 9.62 -7.27 11.16
CA GLY A 55 8.34 -7.77 11.70
C GLY A 55 7.36 -6.69 12.17
N VAL A 56 7.70 -5.40 12.03
CA VAL A 56 6.84 -4.29 12.48
C VAL A 56 5.51 -4.26 11.72
N VAL A 57 5.53 -4.44 10.39
CA VAL A 57 4.32 -4.40 9.54
C VAL A 57 3.27 -5.39 10.04
N SER A 58 3.65 -6.66 10.16
CA SER A 58 2.73 -7.71 10.59
C SER A 58 2.27 -7.51 12.04
N SER A 59 3.18 -7.12 12.95
CA SER A 59 2.85 -6.90 14.36
C SER A 59 1.85 -5.77 14.57
N MET A 60 2.06 -4.64 13.88
CA MET A 60 1.26 -3.44 14.07
C MET A 60 -0.08 -3.52 13.35
N SER A 61 -0.13 -4.14 12.16
CA SER A 61 -1.39 -4.46 11.47
C SER A 61 -2.19 -5.57 12.18
N GLY A 62 -1.50 -6.49 12.86
CA GLY A 62 -2.09 -7.67 13.49
C GLY A 62 -2.34 -8.80 12.50
N HIS A 63 -1.57 -8.84 11.41
CA HIS A 63 -1.63 -9.88 10.38
C HIS A 63 -0.44 -10.83 10.49
N PRO A 64 -0.46 -11.98 9.80
CA PRO A 64 0.69 -12.85 9.71
C PRO A 64 1.93 -12.18 9.10
N HIS A 65 3.12 -12.69 9.45
CA HIS A 65 4.40 -12.28 8.88
C HIS A 65 4.39 -12.37 7.35
N ILE A 66 4.95 -11.35 6.69
CA ILE A 66 5.13 -11.28 5.23
C ILE A 66 6.58 -11.57 4.80
N GLU A 67 7.43 -11.91 5.76
CA GLU A 67 8.85 -12.16 5.59
C GLU A 67 9.32 -13.16 6.64
N THR A 68 10.40 -13.85 6.32
CA THR A 68 11.14 -14.76 7.20
C THR A 68 12.45 -14.10 7.57
N ALA A 69 12.84 -14.19 8.85
CA ALA A 69 14.09 -13.64 9.34
C ALA A 69 15.00 -14.75 9.86
N GLN A 70 16.20 -14.86 9.31
CA GLN A 70 17.20 -15.85 9.71
C GLN A 70 18.48 -15.17 10.20
N CYS A 71 19.00 -15.61 11.35
CA CYS A 71 20.26 -15.10 11.89
C CYS A 71 21.45 -15.60 11.06
N LEU A 72 22.31 -14.70 10.61
CA LEU A 72 23.56 -15.04 9.89
C LEU A 72 24.76 -15.21 10.84
N ALA A 73 24.61 -14.79 12.09
CA ALA A 73 25.56 -14.95 13.18
C ALA A 73 24.80 -15.07 14.51
N ASN A 74 25.51 -15.35 15.61
CA ASN A 74 24.93 -15.22 16.93
C ASN A 74 24.45 -13.77 17.12
N THR A 75 23.15 -13.60 17.37
CA THR A 75 22.47 -12.31 17.25
C THR A 75 21.69 -12.03 18.53
N SER A 76 21.89 -10.83 19.08
CA SER A 76 21.14 -10.31 20.22
C SER A 76 20.14 -9.28 19.72
N MET A 77 18.91 -9.36 20.18
CA MET A 77 17.80 -8.53 19.72
C MET A 77 16.95 -8.03 20.87
N ILE A 78 16.34 -6.87 20.67
CA ILE A 78 15.27 -6.36 21.53
C ILE A 78 13.94 -6.87 20.98
N ASN A 79 13.21 -7.65 21.75
CA ASN A 79 11.84 -8.05 21.44
C ASN A 79 10.88 -6.97 21.96
N VAL A 80 10.03 -6.46 21.07
CA VAL A 80 9.04 -5.44 21.38
C VAL A 80 7.65 -6.00 21.07
N GLY A 81 6.87 -6.23 22.13
CA GLY A 81 5.47 -6.61 22.01
C GLY A 81 4.62 -5.47 21.43
N ARG A 82 3.49 -5.82 20.80
CA ARG A 82 2.57 -4.83 20.22
C ARG A 82 2.08 -3.79 21.24
N ASP A 83 1.81 -4.23 22.46
CA ASP A 83 1.40 -3.41 23.61
C ASP A 83 2.53 -2.48 24.11
N GLN A 84 3.79 -2.84 23.84
CA GLN A 84 4.97 -2.08 24.24
C GLN A 84 5.38 -1.01 23.23
N PHE A 85 4.75 -0.96 22.05
CA PHE A 85 5.13 -0.03 20.99
C PHE A 85 5.03 1.44 21.41
N GLY A 86 3.92 1.83 22.05
CA GLY A 86 3.73 3.21 22.52
C GLY A 86 4.82 3.63 23.52
N VAL A 87 5.23 2.71 24.40
CA VAL A 87 6.32 2.94 25.37
C VAL A 87 7.67 3.07 24.67
N LEU A 88 7.91 2.32 23.58
CA LEU A 88 9.12 2.46 22.77
C LEU A 88 9.23 3.86 22.17
N ILE A 89 8.13 4.35 21.58
CA ILE A 89 8.12 5.67 20.96
C ILE A 89 8.26 6.79 21.99
N GLN A 90 7.62 6.66 23.15
CA GLN A 90 7.81 7.59 24.28
C GLN A 90 9.28 7.70 24.70
N LYS A 91 10.00 6.57 24.74
CA LYS A 91 11.40 6.55 25.18
C LYS A 91 12.39 6.95 24.08
N ASN A 92 12.04 6.73 22.82
CA ASN A 92 12.92 6.99 21.69
C ASN A 92 12.11 7.35 20.43
N ALA A 93 11.62 8.60 20.39
CA ALA A 93 10.87 9.13 19.25
C ALA A 93 11.61 9.03 17.89
N PRO A 94 12.95 9.17 17.79
CA PRO A 94 13.68 8.90 16.55
C PRO A 94 13.40 7.53 15.92
N ILE A 95 13.11 6.48 16.72
CA ILE A 95 12.75 5.16 16.19
C ILE A 95 11.43 5.22 15.42
N ALA A 96 10.42 5.95 15.91
CA ALA A 96 9.16 6.12 15.17
C ALA A 96 9.42 6.73 13.79
N MET A 97 10.23 7.79 13.72
CA MET A 97 10.56 8.42 12.45
C MET A 97 11.33 7.50 11.51
N LYS A 98 12.25 6.67 12.03
CA LYS A 98 12.94 5.64 11.23
C LYS A 98 11.93 4.64 10.65
N ILE A 99 10.99 4.14 11.46
CA ILE A 99 9.94 3.20 11.04
C ILE A 99 9.02 3.84 9.98
N ILE A 100 8.53 5.05 10.23
CA ILE A 100 7.61 5.76 9.33
C ILE A 100 8.26 6.01 7.97
N ARG A 101 9.52 6.46 7.94
CA ARG A 101 10.26 6.67 6.68
C ARG A 101 10.48 5.36 5.93
N TYR A 102 10.86 4.30 6.64
CA TYR A 102 11.01 2.96 6.05
C TYR A 102 9.70 2.45 5.43
N PHE A 103 8.58 2.64 6.13
CA PHE A 103 7.25 2.26 5.63
C PHE A 103 6.81 3.05 4.40
N SER A 104 7.05 4.36 4.38
CA SER A 104 6.82 5.18 3.20
C SER A 104 7.57 4.64 1.97
N GLN A 105 8.88 4.36 2.14
CA GLN A 105 9.71 3.83 1.06
C GLN A 105 9.22 2.47 0.58
N ARG A 106 8.89 1.56 1.51
CA ARG A 106 8.36 0.24 1.16
C ARG A 106 7.04 0.32 0.41
N LEU A 107 6.11 1.16 0.84
CA LEU A 107 4.83 1.33 0.14
C LEU A 107 5.05 1.83 -1.30
N ARG A 108 5.97 2.78 -1.50
CA ARG A 108 6.32 3.28 -2.84
C ARG A 108 6.86 2.20 -3.76
N ILE A 109 7.72 1.32 -3.24
CA ILE A 109 8.31 0.23 -4.02
C ILE A 109 7.22 -0.78 -4.41
N ILE A 110 6.35 -1.16 -3.48
CA ILE A 110 5.25 -2.08 -3.75
C ILE A 110 4.27 -1.48 -4.77
N ASP A 111 3.88 -0.21 -4.62
CA ASP A 111 2.98 0.47 -5.55
C ASP A 111 3.55 0.50 -6.98
N ARG A 112 4.85 0.75 -7.12
CA ARG A 112 5.54 0.69 -8.42
C ARG A 112 5.54 -0.72 -9.00
N ALA A 113 5.81 -1.73 -8.19
CA ALA A 113 5.80 -3.12 -8.62
C ALA A 113 4.40 -3.55 -9.09
N ILE A 114 3.35 -3.22 -8.32
CA ILE A 114 1.95 -3.47 -8.70
C ILE A 114 1.61 -2.78 -10.02
N THR A 115 1.97 -1.49 -10.15
CA THR A 115 1.73 -0.72 -11.38
C THR A 115 2.39 -1.40 -12.58
N LYS A 116 3.68 -1.75 -12.47
CA LYS A 116 4.44 -2.37 -13.55
C LYS A 116 3.86 -3.73 -13.96
N LEU A 117 3.47 -4.57 -13.00
CA LEU A 117 2.88 -5.88 -13.28
C LEU A 117 1.47 -5.79 -13.86
N THR A 118 0.67 -4.82 -13.41
CA THR A 118 -0.72 -4.67 -13.87
C THR A 118 -0.78 -4.06 -15.27
N PHE A 119 0.11 -3.11 -15.58
CA PHE A 119 0.02 -2.30 -16.79
C PHE A 119 1.20 -2.44 -17.76
N HIS A 120 2.22 -3.26 -17.46
CA HIS A 120 3.41 -3.47 -18.30
C HIS A 120 4.14 -2.16 -18.70
N SER A 121 4.02 -1.11 -17.89
CA SER A 121 4.54 0.24 -18.18
C SER A 121 5.83 0.55 -17.40
N THR A 122 6.77 1.25 -18.02
CA THR A 122 7.93 1.87 -17.35
C THR A 122 7.56 3.29 -16.90
N VAL A 123 7.37 3.48 -15.59
CA VAL A 123 7.20 4.82 -15.02
C VAL A 123 8.58 5.45 -14.87
N GLU A 124 9.07 6.12 -15.91
CA GLU A 124 10.22 7.03 -15.78
C GLU A 124 9.76 8.33 -15.10
N GLU A 125 10.60 8.95 -14.27
CA GLU A 125 10.32 10.23 -13.60
C GLU A 125 10.80 11.40 -14.48
N ASP A 126 9.97 11.83 -15.44
CA ASP A 126 10.17 13.00 -16.29
C ASP A 126 9.35 14.22 -15.77
N PRO A 127 9.92 15.43 -15.68
CA PRO A 127 9.16 16.68 -15.51
C PRO A 127 7.93 16.86 -16.42
N GLN A 128 7.88 16.21 -17.59
CA GLN A 128 6.72 16.23 -18.51
C GLN A 128 5.50 15.47 -17.98
N LEU A 129 5.67 14.54 -17.03
CA LEU A 129 4.57 13.68 -16.59
C LEU A 129 3.39 14.46 -16.02
N MET A 130 3.67 15.54 -15.30
CA MET A 130 2.63 16.39 -14.72
C MET A 130 1.77 17.06 -15.80
N PHE A 131 2.38 17.41 -16.94
CA PHE A 131 1.66 17.89 -18.11
C PHE A 131 0.85 16.77 -18.78
N ASN A 132 1.39 15.55 -18.84
CA ASN A 132 0.67 14.39 -19.39
C ASN A 132 -0.59 14.06 -18.57
N ILE A 133 -0.53 14.17 -17.24
CA ILE A 133 -1.72 14.05 -16.37
C ILE A 133 -2.77 15.10 -16.73
N ALA A 134 -2.35 16.34 -17.00
CA ALA A 134 -3.28 17.40 -17.42
C ALA A 134 -3.93 17.09 -18.78
N GLN A 135 -3.13 16.64 -19.75
CA GLN A 135 -3.64 16.23 -21.06
C GLN A 135 -4.60 15.05 -20.97
N PHE A 136 -4.29 14.06 -20.12
CA PHE A 136 -5.16 12.92 -19.87
C PHE A 136 -6.56 13.36 -19.42
N TYR A 137 -6.66 14.18 -18.36
CA TYR A 137 -7.96 14.67 -17.88
C TYR A 137 -8.66 15.58 -18.89
N TYR A 138 -7.89 16.39 -19.65
CA TYR A 138 -8.45 17.24 -20.70
C TYR A 138 -9.09 16.40 -21.81
N ALA A 139 -8.41 15.35 -22.27
CA ALA A 139 -8.91 14.42 -23.28
C ALA A 139 -10.14 13.64 -22.81
N LYS A 140 -10.24 13.34 -21.50
CA LYS A 140 -11.43 12.73 -20.87
C LYS A 140 -12.56 13.72 -20.58
N GLN A 141 -12.40 15.00 -20.94
CA GLN A 141 -13.36 16.10 -20.67
C GLN A 141 -13.60 16.37 -19.17
N GLU A 142 -12.69 15.93 -18.30
CA GLU A 142 -12.71 16.19 -16.86
C GLU A 142 -12.11 17.56 -16.56
N MET A 143 -12.81 18.63 -16.99
CA MET A 143 -12.26 19.99 -17.07
C MET A 143 -11.73 20.52 -15.73
N LYS A 144 -12.37 20.19 -14.61
CA LYS A 144 -11.91 20.62 -13.27
C LYS A 144 -10.55 20.00 -12.90
N HIS A 145 -10.39 18.70 -13.19
CA HIS A 145 -9.14 17.96 -12.95
C HIS A 145 -8.03 18.46 -13.88
N ALA A 146 -8.36 18.65 -15.17
CA ALA A 146 -7.44 19.19 -16.17
C ALA A 146 -6.94 20.60 -15.80
N ALA A 147 -7.85 21.50 -15.41
CA ALA A 147 -7.50 22.84 -14.99
C ALA A 147 -6.56 22.85 -13.78
N TYR A 148 -6.86 22.06 -12.74
CA TYR A 148 -5.98 21.92 -11.58
C TYR A 148 -4.58 21.43 -12.00
N ALA A 149 -4.50 20.41 -12.85
CA ALA A 149 -3.25 19.84 -13.30
C ALA A 149 -2.40 20.85 -14.10
N TYR A 150 -2.99 21.59 -15.05
CA TYR A 150 -2.28 22.64 -15.81
C TYR A 150 -1.82 23.79 -14.91
N GLN A 151 -2.65 24.23 -13.96
CA GLN A 151 -2.29 25.28 -12.99
C GLN A 151 -1.08 24.86 -12.16
N ARG A 152 -1.08 23.63 -11.63
CA ARG A 152 0.05 23.12 -10.84
C ARG A 152 1.30 22.91 -11.69
N TYR A 153 1.17 22.44 -12.94
CA TYR A 153 2.30 22.37 -13.88
C TYR A 153 2.94 23.75 -14.07
N LEU A 154 2.15 24.79 -14.38
CA LEU A 154 2.66 26.15 -14.55
C LEU A 154 3.27 26.75 -13.28
N GLN A 155 2.76 26.37 -12.11
CA GLN A 155 3.30 26.83 -10.84
C GLN A 155 4.71 26.28 -10.58
N PHE A 156 4.98 25.00 -10.88
CA PHE A 156 6.29 24.39 -10.65
C PHE A 156 7.24 24.54 -11.84
N TYR A 157 6.70 24.65 -13.06
CA TYR A 157 7.46 24.75 -14.30
C TYR A 157 6.99 25.94 -15.15
N PRO A 158 7.08 27.19 -14.65
CA PRO A 158 6.58 28.37 -15.34
C PRO A 158 7.25 28.64 -16.70
N ASN A 159 8.51 28.18 -16.83
CA ASN A 159 9.32 28.24 -18.05
C ASN A 159 9.52 26.85 -18.68
N GLY A 160 8.68 25.88 -18.33
CA GLY A 160 8.74 24.53 -18.88
C GLY A 160 8.39 24.47 -20.37
N PRO A 161 8.80 23.41 -21.09
CA PRO A 161 8.60 23.29 -22.54
C PRO A 161 7.13 23.35 -22.96
N HIS A 162 6.22 22.92 -22.09
CA HIS A 162 4.78 22.90 -22.35
C HIS A 162 4.02 24.07 -21.71
N ALA A 163 4.71 25.07 -21.16
CA ALA A 163 4.06 26.21 -20.50
C ALA A 163 3.12 27.01 -21.45
N PRO A 164 3.47 27.26 -22.73
CA PRO A 164 2.54 27.91 -23.66
C PRO A 164 1.26 27.10 -23.89
N GLN A 165 1.39 25.78 -24.04
CA GLN A 165 0.26 24.87 -24.26
C GLN A 165 -0.65 24.81 -23.03
N ALA A 166 -0.07 24.74 -21.82
CA ALA A 166 -0.83 24.75 -20.57
C ALA A 166 -1.61 26.07 -20.38
N LYS A 167 -0.99 27.22 -20.69
CA LYS A 167 -1.68 28.54 -20.63
C LYS A 167 -2.84 28.62 -21.62
N MET A 168 -2.64 28.15 -22.86
CA MET A 168 -3.68 28.13 -23.88
C MET A 168 -4.83 27.20 -23.47
N ALA A 169 -4.55 26.03 -22.91
CA ALA A 169 -5.56 25.11 -22.41
C ALA A 169 -6.40 25.74 -21.28
N LEU A 170 -5.77 26.43 -20.32
CA LEU A 170 -6.48 27.14 -19.24
C LEU A 170 -7.37 28.27 -19.77
N GLN A 171 -6.90 29.03 -20.77
CA GLN A 171 -7.70 30.06 -21.42
C GLN A 171 -8.92 29.46 -22.13
N ASN A 172 -8.75 28.36 -22.86
CA ASN A 172 -9.84 27.67 -23.54
C ASN A 172 -10.90 27.15 -22.56
N MET A 173 -10.48 26.72 -21.36
CA MET A 173 -11.38 26.29 -20.28
C MET A 173 -11.97 27.45 -19.48
N SER A 174 -11.58 28.71 -19.75
CA SER A 174 -11.90 29.87 -18.91
C SER A 174 -11.53 29.68 -17.44
N ALA A 175 -10.45 28.93 -17.18
CA ALA A 175 -9.97 28.61 -15.84
C ALA A 175 -8.90 29.62 -15.38
N PRO A 176 -8.77 29.87 -14.05
CA PRO A 176 -7.72 30.76 -13.55
C PRO A 176 -6.32 30.18 -13.80
N MET A 177 -5.29 31.03 -13.80
CA MET A 177 -3.90 30.62 -14.03
C MET A 177 -3.23 29.99 -12.81
N SER A 178 -3.82 30.14 -11.63
CA SER A 178 -3.36 29.56 -10.38
C SER A 178 -4.48 28.75 -9.71
N VAL A 179 -4.07 27.75 -8.93
CA VAL A 179 -5.00 26.98 -8.12
C VAL A 179 -5.57 27.89 -7.01
N PRO A 180 -6.89 27.98 -6.85
CA PRO A 180 -7.49 28.68 -5.72
C PRO A 180 -7.02 28.05 -4.40
N ALA A 181 -6.76 28.86 -3.38
CA ALA A 181 -6.47 28.32 -2.06
C ALA A 181 -7.64 27.43 -1.60
N PRO A 182 -7.37 26.23 -1.03
CA PRO A 182 -8.44 25.41 -0.48
C PRO A 182 -9.16 26.17 0.63
N GLY A 183 -10.47 25.96 0.77
CA GLY A 183 -11.25 26.61 1.83
C GLY A 183 -10.79 26.16 3.22
N GLY A 184 -10.99 27.00 4.24
CA GLY A 184 -10.60 26.70 5.62
C GLY A 184 -9.53 27.66 6.16
N ASN A 185 -8.64 27.16 7.02
CA ASN A 185 -7.57 27.93 7.66
C ASN A 185 -6.20 27.25 7.50
N ALA A 186 -5.16 27.76 8.17
CA ALA A 186 -3.77 27.31 7.98
C ALA A 186 -3.56 25.78 8.11
N LEU A 187 -4.37 25.09 8.93
CA LEU A 187 -4.28 23.65 9.14
C LEU A 187 -5.48 22.89 8.57
N ALA A 188 -6.70 23.42 8.71
CA ALA A 188 -7.90 22.77 8.23
C ALA A 188 -8.21 23.16 6.79
N ARG A 189 -8.33 22.18 5.90
CA ARG A 189 -8.68 22.37 4.48
C ARG A 189 -9.99 21.69 4.13
N SER A 190 -10.80 22.35 3.31
CA SER A 190 -12.08 21.85 2.81
C SER A 190 -12.05 21.75 1.30
N PHE A 191 -12.56 20.64 0.78
CA PHE A 191 -12.63 20.32 -0.63
C PHE A 191 -14.06 19.92 -0.99
N ALA A 192 -14.59 20.50 -2.06
CA ALA A 192 -15.89 20.11 -2.61
C ALA A 192 -15.81 18.74 -3.31
N ASP A 193 -16.95 18.10 -3.54
CA ASP A 193 -17.00 16.84 -4.28
C ASP A 193 -16.28 16.91 -5.64
N GLY A 194 -15.42 15.93 -5.90
CA GLY A 194 -14.58 15.83 -7.10
C GLY A 194 -13.44 16.85 -7.17
N GLN A 195 -13.21 17.68 -6.15
CA GLN A 195 -12.10 18.64 -6.16
C GLN A 195 -10.76 17.93 -5.96
N MET A 196 -9.77 18.29 -6.80
CA MET A 196 -8.41 17.79 -6.66
C MET A 196 -7.70 18.37 -5.44
N ILE A 197 -7.03 17.49 -4.71
CA ILE A 197 -6.20 17.82 -3.54
C ILE A 197 -4.73 17.93 -3.94
N PHE A 198 -4.27 16.99 -4.78
CA PHE A 198 -3.00 17.03 -5.51
C PHE A 198 -3.04 16.05 -6.67
N ILE A 199 -2.16 16.24 -7.66
CA ILE A 199 -1.98 15.27 -8.75
C ILE A 199 -0.70 14.45 -8.56
N GLU A 200 -0.67 13.30 -9.24
CA GLU A 200 0.55 12.51 -9.43
C GLU A 200 1.69 13.39 -9.99
N HIS A 201 2.93 13.10 -9.57
CA HIS A 201 4.15 13.84 -9.94
C HIS A 201 4.26 15.28 -9.43
N GLU A 202 3.24 15.79 -8.74
CA GLU A 202 3.33 17.06 -8.03
C GLU A 202 4.35 16.98 -6.88
N PRO A 203 5.23 17.98 -6.67
CA PRO A 203 5.99 18.09 -5.43
C PRO A 203 5.06 18.25 -4.22
N GLY A 204 5.27 17.44 -3.17
CA GLY A 204 4.42 17.43 -1.98
C GLY A 204 5.20 17.77 -0.70
N ASN A 205 4.90 18.93 -0.09
CA ASN A 205 5.52 19.40 1.15
C ASN A 205 4.64 19.22 2.40
N GLU A 206 3.50 18.55 2.24
CA GLU A 206 2.52 18.31 3.30
C GLU A 206 1.88 16.92 3.15
N LEU A 207 1.42 16.37 4.26
CA LEU A 207 0.48 15.25 4.30
C LEU A 207 -0.87 15.73 4.81
N TYR A 208 -1.88 14.88 4.66
CA TYR A 208 -3.25 15.18 5.02
C TYR A 208 -3.83 14.09 5.93
N ILE A 209 -4.59 14.50 6.94
CA ILE A 209 -5.42 13.61 7.77
C ILE A 209 -6.89 13.90 7.48
N ILE A 210 -7.64 12.91 7.01
CA ILE A 210 -9.07 13.09 6.70
C ILE A 210 -9.85 13.24 8.01
N GLN A 211 -10.53 14.37 8.19
CA GLN A 211 -11.43 14.61 9.33
C GLN A 211 -12.86 14.19 9.00
N GLY A 212 -13.29 14.38 7.75
CA GLY A 212 -14.64 14.09 7.27
C GLY A 212 -14.65 13.91 5.76
N GLY A 213 -15.61 13.13 5.25
CA GLY A 213 -15.67 12.74 3.84
C GLY A 213 -14.75 11.58 3.47
N LYS A 214 -14.58 11.32 2.17
CA LYS A 214 -13.71 10.27 1.63
C LYS A 214 -12.80 10.83 0.55
N VAL A 215 -11.62 10.24 0.36
CA VAL A 215 -10.67 10.66 -0.69
C VAL A 215 -10.37 9.49 -1.61
N LYS A 216 -10.47 9.70 -2.92
CA LYS A 216 -10.04 8.73 -3.93
C LYS A 216 -8.55 8.94 -4.22
N ILE A 217 -7.78 7.86 -4.22
CA ILE A 217 -6.40 7.81 -4.68
C ILE A 217 -6.39 7.13 -6.04
N THR A 218 -5.92 7.83 -7.07
CA THR A 218 -5.91 7.35 -8.45
C THR A 218 -4.53 7.49 -9.07
N LYS A 219 -4.24 6.67 -10.08
CA LYS A 219 -3.00 6.74 -10.85
C LYS A 219 -3.34 6.66 -12.33
N VAL A 220 -2.65 7.44 -13.17
CA VAL A 220 -2.83 7.35 -14.62
C VAL A 220 -1.77 6.40 -15.17
N VAL A 221 -2.21 5.35 -15.86
CA VAL A 221 -1.32 4.35 -16.46
C VAL A 221 -1.86 3.95 -17.82
N ASN A 222 -1.03 4.04 -18.86
CA ASN A 222 -1.39 3.77 -20.26
C ASN A 222 -2.72 4.43 -20.66
N ASP A 223 -2.84 5.74 -20.42
CA ASP A 223 -4.04 6.54 -20.70
C ASP A 223 -5.34 6.01 -20.06
N ASN A 224 -5.22 5.31 -18.94
CA ASN A 224 -6.33 4.87 -18.11
C ASN A 224 -6.15 5.33 -16.67
N GLU A 225 -7.22 5.80 -16.04
CA GLU A 225 -7.22 6.13 -14.63
C GLU A 225 -7.56 4.89 -13.80
N VAL A 226 -6.69 4.57 -12.86
CA VAL A 226 -6.75 3.39 -12.02
C VAL A 226 -7.04 3.82 -10.60
N LEU A 227 -8.14 3.33 -10.01
CA LEU A 227 -8.45 3.54 -8.60
C LEU A 227 -7.55 2.65 -7.75
N LEU A 228 -6.64 3.27 -6.98
CA LEU A 228 -5.76 2.55 -6.05
C LEU A 228 -6.45 2.32 -4.71
N ALA A 229 -7.13 3.35 -4.18
CA ALA A 229 -7.79 3.26 -2.88
C ALA A 229 -8.90 4.32 -2.72
N VAL A 230 -9.83 4.05 -1.80
CA VAL A 230 -10.74 5.05 -1.23
C VAL A 230 -10.47 5.14 0.27
N LEU A 231 -10.04 6.30 0.71
CA LEU A 231 -9.66 6.60 2.09
C LEU A 231 -10.83 7.21 2.86
N ASN A 232 -10.91 6.91 4.15
CA ASN A 232 -12.00 7.27 5.05
C ASN A 232 -11.52 8.23 6.15
N PRO A 233 -12.43 8.81 6.96
CA PRO A 233 -12.03 9.64 8.09
C PRO A 233 -11.06 8.92 9.02
N GLY A 234 -9.99 9.62 9.42
CA GLY A 234 -8.86 9.10 10.19
C GLY A 234 -7.70 8.56 9.35
N ASP A 235 -7.90 8.32 8.05
CA ASP A 235 -6.81 7.95 7.14
C ASP A 235 -5.89 9.13 6.84
N ILE A 236 -4.61 8.80 6.63
CA ILE A 236 -3.54 9.75 6.32
C ILE A 236 -3.14 9.58 4.86
N PHE A 237 -2.85 10.63 4.11
CA PHE A 237 -2.35 10.48 2.74
C PHE A 237 -1.40 11.59 2.34
N GLY A 238 -0.58 11.33 1.33
CA GLY A 238 0.47 12.24 0.90
C GLY A 238 1.73 12.20 1.77
N GLU A 239 1.78 11.31 2.77
CA GLU A 239 2.93 11.08 3.62
C GLU A 239 4.18 10.72 2.82
N MET A 240 4.02 10.01 1.70
CA MET A 240 5.15 9.50 0.94
C MET A 240 5.98 10.60 0.28
N ALA A 241 5.32 11.67 -0.17
CA ALA A 241 6.03 12.81 -0.73
C ALA A 241 6.77 13.58 0.37
N LEU A 242 6.09 13.78 1.51
CA LEU A 242 6.63 14.51 2.66
C LEU A 242 7.87 13.85 3.25
N LEU A 243 7.82 12.53 3.43
CA LEU A 243 8.82 11.76 4.17
C LEU A 243 10.05 11.41 3.34
N GLU A 244 9.86 11.17 2.04
CA GLU A 244 10.95 10.82 1.11
C GLU A 244 11.51 12.02 0.36
N ASN A 245 10.87 13.19 0.43
CA ASN A 245 11.19 14.36 -0.40
C ASN A 245 11.17 14.01 -1.90
N LYS A 246 10.15 13.25 -2.32
CA LYS A 246 9.90 12.84 -3.70
C LYS A 246 8.52 13.34 -4.15
N PRO A 247 8.25 13.43 -5.45
CA PRO A 247 6.91 13.76 -5.94
C PRO A 247 5.82 12.79 -5.44
N ARG A 248 4.56 13.26 -5.50
CA ARG A 248 3.36 12.44 -5.23
C ARG A 248 3.37 11.20 -6.13
N SER A 249 3.15 10.03 -5.52
CA SER A 249 3.12 8.73 -6.22
C SER A 249 1.82 8.44 -6.96
N ALA A 250 0.76 9.19 -6.64
CA ALA A 250 -0.60 9.07 -7.15
C ALA A 250 -1.32 10.42 -7.02
N SER A 251 -2.45 10.56 -7.71
CA SER A 251 -3.40 11.66 -7.58
C SER A 251 -4.35 11.44 -6.41
N ALA A 252 -4.85 12.53 -5.80
CA ALA A 252 -5.85 12.49 -4.75
C ALA A 252 -6.98 13.48 -5.02
N ALA A 253 -8.22 12.98 -5.02
CA ALA A 253 -9.43 13.74 -5.26
C ALA A 253 -10.45 13.54 -4.13
N ALA A 254 -11.19 14.59 -3.78
CA ALA A 254 -12.30 14.49 -2.86
C ALA A 254 -13.42 13.61 -3.43
N PHE A 255 -14.00 12.74 -2.60
CA PHE A 255 -15.14 11.90 -2.91
C PHE A 255 -16.27 12.20 -1.92
N GLY A 256 -17.20 13.04 -2.36
CA GLY A 256 -18.06 13.86 -1.50
C GLY A 256 -17.34 15.11 -0.99
N ASN A 257 -18.00 15.88 -0.13
CA ASN A 257 -17.37 16.99 0.58
C ASN A 257 -16.36 16.45 1.60
N VAL A 258 -15.13 16.96 1.57
CA VAL A 258 -14.02 16.47 2.39
C VAL A 258 -13.44 17.60 3.22
N THR A 259 -13.15 17.30 4.49
CA THR A 259 -12.36 18.17 5.37
C THR A 259 -11.11 17.43 5.82
N THR A 260 -9.94 18.06 5.74
CA THR A 260 -8.65 17.48 6.13
C THR A 260 -7.85 18.40 7.06
N LEU A 261 -6.90 17.83 7.79
CA LEU A 261 -5.80 18.56 8.42
C LEU A 261 -4.56 18.41 7.56
N ALA A 262 -4.02 19.52 7.05
CA ALA A 262 -2.75 19.56 6.33
C ALA A 262 -1.58 19.77 7.30
N ILE A 263 -0.57 18.91 7.22
CA ILE A 263 0.56 18.90 8.15
C ILE A 263 1.86 18.92 7.34
N ASN A 264 2.67 19.95 7.56
CA ASN A 264 4.01 20.05 6.98
C ASN A 264 5.03 19.17 7.75
N LYS A 265 6.26 19.10 7.24
CA LYS A 265 7.29 18.21 7.80
C LYS A 265 7.67 18.55 9.25
N GLN A 266 7.82 19.83 9.55
CA GLN A 266 8.21 20.30 10.90
C GLN A 266 7.12 19.98 11.93
N ASN A 267 5.86 20.30 11.61
CA ASN A 267 4.71 20.00 12.46
C ASN A 267 4.54 18.49 12.62
N PHE A 268 4.81 17.71 11.56
CA PHE A 268 4.74 16.26 11.62
C PHE A 268 5.77 15.66 12.59
N GLU A 269 7.04 16.07 12.49
CA GLU A 269 8.10 15.59 13.39
C GLU A 269 7.82 16.00 14.84
N GLY A 270 7.38 17.24 15.08
CA GLY A 270 6.96 17.70 16.40
C GLY A 270 5.77 16.91 16.96
N MET A 271 4.77 16.60 16.12
CA MET A 271 3.60 15.80 16.51
C MET A 271 3.97 14.37 16.89
N VAL A 272 4.88 13.72 16.16
CA VAL A 272 5.37 12.37 16.48
C VAL A 272 6.09 12.34 17.83
N GLN A 273 6.85 13.40 18.15
CA GLN A 273 7.56 13.53 19.43
C GLN A 273 6.60 13.85 20.59
N ALA A 274 5.67 14.78 20.40
CA ALA A 274 4.76 15.24 21.44
C ALA A 274 3.63 14.24 21.73
N GLN A 275 3.21 13.45 20.74
CA GLN A 275 2.06 12.54 20.84
C GLN A 275 2.40 11.12 20.34
N PRO A 276 3.04 10.28 21.17
CA PRO A 276 3.40 8.90 20.82
C PRO A 276 2.22 8.01 20.41
N GLN A 277 1.01 8.32 20.90
CA GLN A 277 -0.22 7.62 20.49
C GLN A 277 -0.55 7.87 19.02
N LEU A 278 -0.31 9.09 18.52
CA LEU A 278 -0.55 9.43 17.12
C LEU A 278 0.47 8.75 16.21
N ALA A 279 1.74 8.72 16.61
CA ALA A 279 2.78 7.96 15.91
C ALA A 279 2.42 6.47 15.85
N THR A 280 1.93 5.90 16.95
CA THR A 280 1.43 4.52 17.01
C THR A 280 0.30 4.29 16.01
N LYS A 281 -0.72 5.16 16.00
CA LYS A 281 -1.85 5.07 15.07
C LYS A 281 -1.40 5.16 13.61
N LEU A 282 -0.52 6.11 13.28
CA LEU A 282 0.02 6.24 11.93
C LEU A 282 0.78 4.98 11.49
N ILE A 283 1.66 4.46 12.35
CA ILE A 283 2.44 3.27 12.05
C ILE A 283 1.52 2.05 11.86
N THR A 284 0.45 1.93 12.65
CA THR A 284 -0.58 0.91 12.44
C THR A 284 -1.28 1.06 11.09
N LEU A 285 -1.69 2.28 10.70
CA LEU A 285 -2.34 2.52 9.41
C LEU A 285 -1.42 2.21 8.23
N LEU A 286 -0.15 2.67 8.28
CA LEU A 286 0.84 2.37 7.25
C LEU A 286 1.16 0.87 7.20
N SER A 287 1.24 0.20 8.35
CA SER A 287 1.43 -1.24 8.40
C SER A 287 0.30 -1.99 7.72
N GLU A 288 -0.95 -1.60 7.98
CA GLU A 288 -2.13 -2.20 7.33
C GLU A 288 -2.07 -2.02 5.81
N ARG A 289 -1.71 -0.82 5.33
CA ARG A 289 -1.57 -0.55 3.89
C ARG A 289 -0.46 -1.35 3.25
N ILE A 290 0.73 -1.40 3.86
CA ILE A 290 1.86 -2.17 3.33
C ILE A 290 1.49 -3.64 3.28
N TRP A 291 0.83 -4.16 4.31
CA TRP A 291 0.41 -5.56 4.32
C TRP A 291 -0.59 -5.86 3.19
N LEU A 292 -1.62 -5.02 3.01
CA LEU A 292 -2.59 -5.18 1.94
C LEU A 292 -1.96 -5.05 0.55
N ALA A 293 -1.10 -4.06 0.34
CA ALA A 293 -0.38 -3.86 -0.90
C ALA A 293 0.55 -5.05 -1.21
N TYR A 294 1.27 -5.55 -0.20
CA TYR A 294 2.09 -6.75 -0.33
C TYR A 294 1.25 -7.96 -0.75
N ARG A 295 0.07 -8.15 -0.15
CA ARG A 295 -0.85 -9.24 -0.50
C ARG A 295 -1.40 -9.13 -1.91
N GLN A 296 -1.76 -7.93 -2.34
CA GLN A 296 -2.17 -7.67 -3.71
C GLN A 296 -1.04 -7.98 -4.71
N LEU A 297 0.18 -7.55 -4.40
CA LEU A 297 1.35 -7.85 -5.21
C LEU A 297 1.61 -9.36 -5.28
N ALA A 298 1.63 -10.05 -4.13
CA ALA A 298 1.82 -11.49 -4.06
C ALA A 298 0.73 -12.25 -4.84
N ASN A 299 -0.50 -11.73 -4.87
CA ASN A 299 -1.59 -12.30 -5.67
C ASN A 299 -1.36 -12.15 -7.18
N LEU A 300 -0.97 -10.97 -7.67
CA LEU A 300 -0.65 -10.72 -9.08
C LEU A 300 0.47 -11.65 -9.60
N LEU A 301 1.31 -12.06 -8.67
CA LEU A 301 2.46 -12.91 -8.85
C LEU A 301 2.11 -14.42 -8.94
N ILE A 302 0.86 -14.82 -8.69
CA ILE A 302 0.36 -16.19 -8.87
C ILE A 302 -0.12 -16.36 -10.32
N ALA A 303 0.44 -17.33 -11.05
CA ALA A 303 0.06 -17.59 -12.44
C ALA A 303 -1.34 -18.23 -12.59
N ASP A 304 -1.74 -19.06 -11.63
CA ASP A 304 -3.03 -19.77 -11.60
C ASP A 304 -4.20 -18.80 -11.33
N PRO A 305 -5.12 -18.58 -12.30
CA PRO A 305 -6.24 -17.64 -12.13
C PRO A 305 -7.21 -18.04 -11.01
N VAL A 306 -7.49 -19.33 -10.88
CA VAL A 306 -8.36 -19.84 -9.80
C VAL A 306 -7.64 -19.70 -8.45
N GLY A 307 -6.33 -19.95 -8.44
CA GLY A 307 -5.48 -19.74 -7.28
C GLY A 307 -5.50 -18.29 -6.76
N ARG A 308 -5.54 -17.31 -7.66
CA ARG A 308 -5.69 -15.88 -7.31
C ARG A 308 -7.02 -15.57 -6.65
N MET A 309 -8.10 -16.24 -7.06
CA MET A 309 -9.43 -16.08 -6.43
C MET A 309 -9.42 -16.61 -4.99
N TYR A 310 -8.87 -17.81 -4.77
CA TYR A 310 -8.72 -18.37 -3.42
C TYR A 310 -7.88 -17.47 -2.51
N ASP A 311 -6.74 -16.99 -3.00
CA ASP A 311 -5.87 -16.09 -2.26
C ASP A 311 -6.53 -14.75 -1.93
N THR A 312 -7.40 -14.24 -2.82
CA THR A 312 -8.21 -13.05 -2.59
C THR A 312 -9.26 -13.27 -1.49
N LEU A 313 -9.96 -14.41 -1.51
CA LEU A 313 -10.91 -14.77 -0.46
C LEU A 313 -10.19 -14.83 0.90
N LEU A 314 -9.07 -15.56 1.00
CA LEU A 314 -8.31 -15.62 2.26
C LEU A 314 -7.84 -14.22 2.71
N THR A 315 -7.43 -13.36 1.78
CA THR A 315 -7.05 -11.96 2.09
C THR A 315 -8.22 -11.18 2.70
N GLN A 316 -9.46 -11.39 2.26
CA GLN A 316 -10.65 -10.75 2.86
C GLN A 316 -10.90 -11.22 4.30
N VAL A 317 -10.70 -12.51 4.58
CA VAL A 317 -10.82 -13.09 5.94
C VAL A 317 -9.79 -12.45 6.87
N GLN A 318 -8.53 -12.39 6.42
CA GLN A 318 -7.42 -11.81 7.17
C GLN A 318 -7.60 -10.31 7.39
N LYS A 319 -8.00 -9.55 6.36
CA LYS A 319 -8.33 -8.12 6.46
C LYS A 319 -9.39 -7.84 7.52
N LYS A 320 -10.41 -8.69 7.63
CA LYS A 320 -11.46 -8.60 8.65
C LYS A 320 -11.06 -9.18 10.01
N LYS A 321 -9.85 -9.73 10.13
CA LYS A 321 -9.28 -10.33 11.36
C LYS A 321 -10.17 -11.44 11.93
N VAL A 322 -10.80 -12.20 11.03
CA VAL A 322 -11.61 -13.35 11.39
C VAL A 322 -10.68 -14.50 11.79
N ALA A 323 -10.94 -15.12 12.94
CA ALA A 323 -10.17 -16.27 13.39
C ALA A 323 -10.36 -17.46 12.44
N ILE A 324 -9.24 -18.03 11.98
CA ILE A 324 -9.23 -19.20 11.10
C ILE A 324 -9.15 -20.44 11.98
N GLN A 325 -10.24 -21.23 12.00
CA GLN A 325 -10.34 -22.47 12.77
C GLN A 325 -10.98 -23.57 11.91
N PRO A 326 -10.60 -24.85 12.13
CA PRO A 326 -11.22 -25.97 11.43
C PRO A 326 -12.74 -26.00 11.59
N LYS A 327 -13.45 -26.45 10.55
CA LYS A 327 -14.92 -26.58 10.50
C LYS A 327 -15.69 -25.28 10.76
N THR A 328 -15.05 -24.13 10.60
CA THR A 328 -15.71 -22.82 10.75
C THR A 328 -16.16 -22.33 9.37
N SER A 329 -17.47 -22.20 9.19
CA SER A 329 -18.03 -21.63 7.97
C SER A 329 -17.97 -20.11 8.01
N TYR A 330 -17.76 -19.49 6.84
CA TYR A 330 -17.69 -18.05 6.70
C TYR A 330 -18.41 -17.59 5.43
N VAL A 331 -19.23 -16.55 5.57
CA VAL A 331 -19.94 -15.90 4.47
C VAL A 331 -19.18 -14.64 4.09
N PHE A 332 -18.77 -14.55 2.83
CA PHE A 332 -18.06 -13.40 2.31
C PHE A 332 -19.05 -12.30 1.93
N ASP A 333 -18.66 -11.05 2.16
CA ASP A 333 -19.41 -9.88 1.68
C ASP A 333 -19.07 -9.50 0.23
N ILE A 334 -18.47 -10.43 -0.52
CA ILE A 334 -18.13 -10.26 -1.92
C ILE A 334 -18.77 -11.37 -2.75
N GLY A 335 -19.21 -11.00 -3.95
CA GLY A 335 -19.82 -11.91 -4.92
C GLY A 335 -18.90 -12.26 -6.08
N SER A 336 -19.41 -13.09 -6.98
CA SER A 336 -18.70 -13.56 -8.18
C SER A 336 -18.29 -12.41 -9.11
N GLN A 337 -19.21 -11.50 -9.41
CA GLN A 337 -18.92 -10.35 -10.28
C GLN A 337 -17.88 -9.40 -9.67
N GLU A 338 -17.93 -9.21 -8.35
CA GLU A 338 -17.01 -8.33 -7.65
C GLU A 338 -15.59 -8.92 -7.60
N ILE A 339 -15.44 -10.22 -7.32
CA ILE A 339 -14.11 -10.85 -7.29
C ILE A 339 -13.45 -10.86 -8.68
N LEU A 340 -14.23 -11.12 -9.74
CA LEU A 340 -13.73 -11.07 -11.12
C LEU A 340 -13.26 -9.66 -11.47
N LYS A 341 -14.05 -8.64 -11.12
CA LYS A 341 -13.69 -7.23 -11.32
C LYS A 341 -12.43 -6.84 -10.53
N MET A 342 -12.30 -7.28 -9.28
CA MET A 342 -11.11 -7.03 -8.44
C MET A 342 -9.84 -7.65 -9.05
N LEU A 343 -9.97 -8.83 -9.68
CA LEU A 343 -8.85 -9.53 -10.30
C LEU A 343 -8.56 -9.07 -11.74
N GLY A 344 -9.46 -8.28 -12.33
CA GLY A 344 -9.36 -7.82 -13.71
C GLY A 344 -9.63 -8.92 -14.74
N TYR A 345 -10.42 -9.94 -14.40
CA TYR A 345 -10.74 -11.02 -15.33
C TYR A 345 -11.82 -10.60 -16.33
N PRO A 346 -11.64 -10.89 -17.63
CA PRO A 346 -12.68 -10.65 -18.62
C PRO A 346 -13.88 -11.56 -18.33
N PRO A 347 -15.13 -11.12 -18.59
CA PRO A 347 -16.33 -11.85 -18.20
C PRO A 347 -16.33 -13.32 -18.64
N GLU A 348 -16.03 -13.59 -19.91
CA GLU A 348 -16.07 -14.94 -20.49
C GLU A 348 -15.11 -15.93 -19.78
N LYS A 349 -13.82 -15.59 -19.69
CA LYS A 349 -12.85 -16.45 -18.98
C LYS A 349 -13.08 -16.48 -17.47
N GLY A 350 -13.57 -15.37 -16.91
CA GLY A 350 -13.89 -15.25 -15.50
C GLY A 350 -14.96 -16.26 -15.07
N GLU A 351 -15.98 -16.48 -15.91
CA GLU A 351 -17.01 -17.49 -15.67
C GLU A 351 -16.45 -18.92 -15.68
N GLU A 352 -15.55 -19.25 -16.61
CA GLU A 352 -14.87 -20.56 -16.64
C GLU A 352 -14.06 -20.81 -15.34
N TYR A 353 -13.35 -19.80 -14.87
CA TYR A 353 -12.59 -19.87 -13.61
C TYR A 353 -13.52 -20.02 -12.39
N LEU A 354 -14.67 -19.33 -12.37
CA LEU A 354 -15.68 -19.47 -11.32
C LEU A 354 -16.26 -20.88 -11.27
N ILE A 355 -16.61 -21.46 -12.43
CA ILE A 355 -17.13 -22.83 -12.51
C ILE A 355 -16.10 -23.81 -11.93
N THR A 356 -14.83 -23.64 -12.31
CA THR A 356 -13.73 -24.45 -11.78
C THR A 356 -13.60 -24.29 -10.26
N MET A 357 -13.65 -23.06 -9.74
CA MET A 357 -13.57 -22.77 -8.31
C MET A 357 -14.74 -23.38 -7.52
N LEU A 358 -15.96 -23.27 -8.04
CA LEU A 358 -17.19 -23.75 -7.39
C LEU A 358 -17.39 -25.27 -7.48
N SER A 359 -16.55 -25.98 -8.23
CA SER A 359 -16.47 -27.45 -8.15
C SER A 359 -15.87 -27.92 -6.80
N ASP A 360 -15.20 -27.04 -6.06
CA ASP A 360 -14.68 -27.31 -4.72
C ASP A 360 -15.83 -27.49 -3.71
N LYS A 361 -15.92 -28.68 -3.11
CA LYS A 361 -16.92 -29.02 -2.09
C LYS A 361 -16.93 -28.09 -0.88
N ASN A 362 -15.84 -27.38 -0.60
CA ASN A 362 -15.67 -26.48 0.54
C ASN A 362 -16.15 -25.05 0.24
N LEU A 363 -16.43 -24.71 -1.03
CA LEU A 363 -16.87 -23.40 -1.43
C LEU A 363 -18.20 -23.49 -2.19
N ARG A 364 -19.13 -22.59 -1.90
CA ARG A 364 -20.36 -22.46 -2.68
C ARG A 364 -20.74 -21.00 -2.83
N LEU A 365 -21.58 -20.71 -3.82
CA LEU A 365 -22.22 -19.42 -3.99
C LEU A 365 -23.68 -19.53 -3.52
N ASP A 366 -24.11 -18.60 -2.66
CA ASP A 366 -25.48 -18.54 -2.16
C ASP A 366 -25.94 -17.09 -2.13
N GLN A 367 -27.10 -16.80 -2.74
CA GLN A 367 -27.62 -15.43 -2.87
C GLN A 367 -26.57 -14.41 -3.36
N GLY A 368 -25.69 -14.82 -4.28
CA GLY A 368 -24.63 -13.98 -4.84
C GLY A 368 -23.41 -13.75 -3.94
N LYS A 369 -23.33 -14.39 -2.76
CA LYS A 369 -22.19 -14.34 -1.84
C LYS A 369 -21.44 -15.67 -1.81
N PHE A 370 -20.12 -15.62 -1.68
CA PHE A 370 -19.35 -16.84 -1.41
C PHE A 370 -19.57 -17.32 0.02
N ILE A 371 -19.63 -18.64 0.19
CA ILE A 371 -19.67 -19.32 1.48
C ILE A 371 -18.58 -20.37 1.49
N CYS A 372 -17.62 -20.23 2.38
CA CYS A 372 -16.63 -21.26 2.69
C CYS A 372 -17.13 -22.10 3.87
N LYS A 373 -17.07 -23.42 3.77
CA LYS A 373 -17.48 -24.35 4.85
C LYS A 373 -16.41 -24.53 5.92
N ASP A 374 -15.14 -24.35 5.56
CA ASP A 374 -14.00 -24.52 6.46
C ASP A 374 -12.87 -23.56 6.09
N LEU A 375 -12.73 -22.49 6.87
CA LEU A 375 -11.66 -21.50 6.69
C LEU A 375 -10.25 -22.08 6.82
N ALA A 376 -10.04 -23.13 7.62
CA ALA A 376 -8.73 -23.74 7.75
C ALA A 376 -8.33 -24.51 6.48
N GLU A 377 -9.30 -25.08 5.77
CA GLU A 377 -9.04 -25.75 4.50
C GLU A 377 -8.75 -24.75 3.38
N LEU A 378 -9.48 -23.63 3.35
CA LEU A 378 -9.16 -22.49 2.47
C LEU A 378 -7.73 -21.99 2.69
N GLU A 379 -7.32 -21.82 3.95
CA GLU A 379 -5.97 -21.36 4.29
C GLU A 379 -4.90 -22.35 3.78
N LYS A 380 -5.07 -23.66 4.01
CA LYS A 380 -4.14 -24.68 3.51
C LYS A 380 -4.02 -24.69 1.99
N GLN A 381 -5.16 -24.60 1.29
CA GLN A 381 -5.20 -24.58 -0.17
C GLN A 381 -4.43 -23.37 -0.72
N VAL A 382 -4.64 -22.19 -0.14
CA VAL A 382 -3.90 -20.98 -0.52
C VAL A 382 -2.40 -21.09 -0.20
N GLN A 383 -2.03 -21.65 0.95
CA GLN A 383 -0.62 -21.90 1.27
C GLN A 383 0.04 -22.83 0.25
N PHE A 384 -0.67 -23.86 -0.21
CA PHE A 384 -0.18 -24.75 -1.27
C PHE A 384 -0.02 -24.01 -2.61
N ILE A 385 -1.01 -23.21 -3.02
CA ILE A 385 -0.96 -22.40 -4.25
C ILE A 385 0.26 -21.48 -4.25
N ARG A 386 0.50 -20.78 -3.14
CA ARG A 386 1.63 -19.83 -3.01
C ARG A 386 2.98 -20.52 -3.11
N LYS A 387 3.14 -21.65 -2.40
CA LYS A 387 4.38 -22.44 -2.45
C LYS A 387 4.66 -22.96 -3.86
N ARG A 388 3.62 -23.42 -4.56
CA ARG A 388 3.74 -23.86 -5.97
C ARG A 388 4.19 -22.70 -6.86
N ALA A 389 3.54 -21.53 -6.75
CA ALA A 389 3.89 -20.35 -7.53
C ALA A 389 5.33 -19.85 -7.26
N ALA A 390 5.77 -19.86 -6.00
CA ALA A 390 7.14 -19.51 -5.63
C ALA A 390 8.17 -20.49 -6.25
N ALA A 391 7.89 -21.79 -6.21
CA ALA A 391 8.76 -22.82 -6.78
C ALA A 391 8.86 -22.73 -8.31
N GLU A 392 7.74 -22.45 -8.99
CA GLU A 392 7.71 -22.23 -10.45
C GLU A 392 8.60 -21.05 -10.86
N ARG A 393 8.47 -19.91 -10.17
CA ARG A 393 9.34 -18.74 -10.43
C ARG A 393 10.80 -18.98 -10.18
N GLN A 394 11.17 -19.68 -9.11
CA GLN A 394 12.58 -20.01 -8.84
C GLN A 394 13.18 -20.84 -9.98
N ARG A 395 12.39 -21.76 -10.56
CA ARG A 395 12.80 -22.55 -11.72
C ARG A 395 12.94 -21.70 -12.98
N GLU A 396 12.05 -20.73 -13.21
CA GLU A 396 12.15 -19.82 -14.36
C GLU A 396 13.37 -18.90 -14.25
N ALA A 397 13.61 -18.32 -13.07
CA ALA A 397 14.79 -17.49 -12.82
C ALA A 397 16.11 -18.26 -13.02
N ALA A 398 16.16 -19.52 -12.59
CA ALA A 398 17.32 -20.40 -12.78
C ALA A 398 17.54 -20.86 -14.23
N LYS A 399 16.55 -20.69 -15.12
CA LYS A 399 16.70 -20.95 -16.56
C LYS A 399 17.18 -19.73 -17.34
N MET A 400 17.04 -18.53 -16.76
CA MET A 400 17.39 -17.25 -17.39
C MET A 400 18.77 -16.71 -16.99
N GLY A 401 19.38 -17.27 -15.95
CA GLY A 401 20.77 -17.02 -15.55
C GLY A 401 21.63 -18.24 -15.82
#